data_AF-A0A2D5TJK9-F1
#
_entry.id   AF-A0A2D5TJK9-F1
#
_cell.length_a   1.000
_cell.length_b   1.000
_cell.length_c   1.000
_cell.angle_alpha   90.00
_cell.angle_beta   90.00
_cell.angle_gamma   90.00
#
_symmetry.space_group_name_H-M   'P 1'
#
loop_
_entity.id
_entity.type
_entity.pdbx_description
1 polymer ?
#
loop_
_entity_poly.entity_id
_entity_poly.type
_entity_poly.pdbx_seq_one_letter_code
_entity_poly.pdbx_strand_id
1 'polypeptide(L)'
;MNEVKLNKGDLLQVLKDNLAKHTAEVAELRSERTGKVLDHMEAESEKALSDTNYQPVTKDFPMIESHEGDYKKVIRMVEMSVDDAITLDSRSFDQYVMDNWSWKSALDFTKSLYGKGAA
;
A
#
# COMPACT_ATOMS: atom_id res chain seq x y z
N MET A 1 -27.18 -7.37 6.89
CA MET A 1 -27.42 -5.91 6.96
C MET A 1 -26.77 -5.33 5.71
N ASN A 2 -27.51 -4.62 4.87
CA ASN A 2 -27.02 -4.25 3.53
C ASN A 2 -26.44 -2.84 3.46
N GLU A 3 -26.84 -1.99 4.42
CA GLU A 3 -26.42 -0.60 4.52
C GLU A 3 -26.25 -0.23 5.99
N VAL A 4 -25.40 0.78 6.23
CA VAL A 4 -25.19 1.36 7.56
C VAL A 4 -25.07 2.87 7.44
N LYS A 5 -25.64 3.59 8.41
CA LYS A 5 -25.55 5.05 8.49
C LYS A 5 -24.52 5.43 9.54
N LEU A 6 -23.58 6.28 9.15
CA LEU A 6 -22.43 6.69 9.96
C LEU A 6 -22.41 8.21 10.08
N ASN A 7 -21.83 8.73 11.17
CA ASN A 7 -21.55 10.16 11.28
C ASN A 7 -20.47 10.54 10.25
N LYS A 8 -20.67 11.69 9.57
CA LYS A 8 -19.72 12.21 8.57
C LYS A 8 -18.33 12.44 9.15
N GLY A 9 -18.25 13.01 10.36
CA GLY A 9 -16.99 13.28 11.06
C GLY A 9 -16.23 12.00 11.37
N ASP A 10 -16.92 10.98 11.89
CA ASP A 10 -16.31 9.68 12.20
C ASP A 10 -15.77 9.00 10.94
N LEU A 11 -16.56 8.96 9.86
CA LEU A 11 -16.11 8.39 8.58
C LEU A 11 -14.89 9.14 8.02
N LEU A 12 -14.91 10.47 8.10
CA LEU A 12 -13.81 11.29 7.61
C LEU A 12 -12.53 11.06 8.42
N GLN A 13 -12.64 10.90 9.74
CA GLN A 13 -11.51 10.58 10.61
C GLN A 13 -10.93 9.22 10.26
N VAL A 14 -11.77 8.18 10.16
CA VAL A 14 -11.34 6.82 9.77
C VAL A 14 -10.62 6.82 8.42
N LEU A 15 -11.14 7.53 7.42
CA LEU A 15 -10.50 7.62 6.10
C LEU A 15 -9.13 8.33 6.17
N LYS A 16 -8.99 9.38 6.99
CA LYS A 16 -7.72 10.09 7.19
C LYS A 16 -6.69 9.23 7.91
N ASP A 17 -7.12 8.47 8.91
CA ASP A 17 -6.26 7.53 9.63
C ASP A 17 -5.80 6.39 8.72
N ASN A 18 -6.71 5.83 7.91
CA ASN A 18 -6.38 4.82 6.92
C ASN A 18 -5.40 5.34 5.86
N LEU A 19 -5.60 6.56 5.35
CA LEU A 19 -4.66 7.21 4.43
C LEU A 19 -3.27 7.38 5.07
N ALA A 20 -3.20 7.89 6.31
CA ALA A 20 -1.93 8.09 7.01
C ALA A 20 -1.18 6.75 7.19
N LYS A 21 -1.90 5.69 7.56
CA LYS A 21 -1.36 4.33 7.67
C LYS A 21 -0.83 3.83 6.32
N HIS A 22 -1.60 3.96 5.25
CA HIS A 22 -1.20 3.54 3.90
C HIS A 22 0.05 4.28 3.41
N THR A 23 0.11 5.60 3.58
CA THR A 23 1.30 6.39 3.22
C THR A 23 2.54 5.96 3.99
N ALA A 24 2.41 5.69 5.29
CA ALA A 24 3.52 5.19 6.11
C ALA A 24 3.98 3.79 5.65
N GLU A 25 3.04 2.87 5.41
CA GLU A 25 3.34 1.51 4.95
C GLU A 25 4.04 1.51 3.58
N VAL A 26 3.54 2.30 2.62
CA VAL A 26 4.18 2.42 1.30
C VAL A 26 5.60 3.02 1.42
N ALA A 27 5.80 4.01 2.29
CA ALA A 27 7.11 4.60 2.50
C ALA A 27 8.11 3.59 3.11
N GLU A 28 7.68 2.81 4.12
CA GLU A 28 8.49 1.75 4.72
C GLU A 28 8.85 0.68 3.68
N LEU A 29 7.85 0.15 2.95
CA LEU A 29 8.09 -0.88 1.94
C LEU A 29 8.99 -0.42 0.79
N ARG A 30 8.95 0.86 0.40
CA ARG A 30 9.87 1.42 -0.60
C ARG A 30 11.30 1.50 -0.08
N SER A 31 11.47 1.83 1.19
CA SER A 31 12.78 1.81 1.85
C SER A 31 13.34 0.39 1.88
N GLU A 32 12.54 -0.59 2.31
CA GLU A 32 12.92 -1.99 2.37
C GLU A 32 13.25 -2.57 0.98
N ARG A 33 12.44 -2.26 -0.03
CA ARG A 33 12.75 -2.60 -1.43
C ARG A 33 14.09 -2.03 -1.86
N THR A 34 14.38 -0.77 -1.51
CA THR A 34 15.65 -0.13 -1.88
C THR A 34 16.83 -0.90 -1.26
N GLY A 35 16.73 -1.29 0.01
CA GLY A 35 17.73 -2.15 0.65
C GLY A 35 17.93 -3.48 -0.11
N LYS A 36 16.85 -4.21 -0.38
CA LYS A 36 16.92 -5.50 -1.12
C LYS A 36 17.48 -5.36 -2.54
N VAL A 37 17.23 -4.24 -3.22
CA VAL A 37 17.82 -3.95 -4.53
C VAL A 37 19.32 -3.73 -4.42
N LEU A 38 19.75 -2.92 -3.44
CA LEU A 38 21.17 -2.64 -3.21
C LEU A 38 21.93 -3.91 -2.82
N ASP A 39 21.41 -4.68 -1.87
CA ASP A 39 22.01 -5.96 -1.44
C ASP A 39 22.23 -6.91 -2.63
N HIS A 40 21.24 -6.98 -3.53
CA HIS A 40 21.36 -7.80 -4.73
C HIS A 40 22.42 -7.25 -5.68
N MET A 41 22.41 -5.95 -5.96
CA MET A 41 23.39 -5.32 -6.86
C MET A 41 24.82 -5.47 -6.33
N GLU A 42 25.03 -5.32 -5.03
CA GLU A 42 26.32 -5.53 -4.38
C GLU A 42 26.79 -6.98 -4.54
N ALA A 43 25.94 -7.96 -4.23
CA ALA A 43 26.27 -9.37 -4.39
C ALA A 43 26.57 -9.77 -5.85
N GLU A 44 25.84 -9.20 -6.82
CA GLU A 44 26.10 -9.43 -8.25
C GLU A 44 27.44 -8.80 -8.69
N SER A 45 27.76 -7.62 -8.17
CA SER A 45 29.04 -6.93 -8.42
C SER A 45 30.23 -7.75 -7.88
N GLU A 46 30.12 -8.26 -6.65
CA GLU A 46 31.16 -9.10 -6.04
C GLU A 46 31.44 -10.38 -6.85
N LYS A 47 30.39 -11.04 -7.36
CA LYS A 47 30.54 -12.20 -8.26
C LYS A 47 31.22 -11.82 -9.57
N ALA A 48 30.81 -10.72 -10.19
CA ALA A 48 31.40 -10.24 -11.44
C ALA A 48 32.89 -9.89 -11.28
N LEU A 49 33.29 -9.38 -10.11
CA LEU A 49 34.69 -9.07 -9.81
C LEU A 49 35.54 -10.32 -9.50
N SER A 50 34.91 -11.40 -9.01
CA SER A 50 35.62 -12.62 -8.58
C SER A 50 35.64 -13.73 -9.64
N ASP A 51 34.69 -13.75 -10.57
CA ASP A 51 34.60 -14.72 -11.66
C ASP A 51 34.48 -14.02 -13.02
N THR A 52 35.53 -14.16 -13.85
CA THR A 52 35.59 -13.54 -15.19
C THR A 52 34.60 -14.15 -16.19
N ASN A 53 34.03 -15.32 -15.89
CA ASN A 53 32.97 -15.94 -16.70
C ASN A 53 31.58 -15.70 -16.13
N TYR A 54 31.45 -14.89 -15.07
CA TYR A 54 30.17 -14.60 -14.45
C TYR A 54 29.18 -13.99 -15.45
N GLN A 55 27.94 -14.45 -15.39
CA GLN A 55 26.82 -13.88 -16.13
C GLN A 55 25.70 -13.57 -15.14
N PRO A 56 25.27 -12.30 -15.01
CA PRO A 56 24.22 -11.94 -14.06
C PRO A 56 22.89 -12.55 -14.48
N VAL A 57 22.12 -12.99 -13.49
CA VAL A 57 20.75 -13.45 -13.70
C VAL A 57 19.81 -12.26 -13.53
N THR A 58 18.86 -12.09 -14.44
CA THR A 58 17.84 -11.05 -14.30
C THR A 58 17.01 -11.31 -13.05
N LYS A 59 16.91 -10.30 -12.18
CA LYS A 59 16.03 -10.31 -11.01
C LYS A 59 15.10 -9.12 -11.07
N ASP A 60 13.80 -9.40 -10.95
CA ASP A 60 12.78 -8.36 -10.91
C ASP A 60 12.56 -7.87 -9.48
N PHE A 61 12.39 -6.55 -9.37
CA PHE A 61 12.00 -5.88 -8.14
C PHE A 61 10.72 -5.09 -8.38
N PRO A 62 9.53 -5.73 -8.30
CA PRO A 62 8.24 -5.06 -8.45
C PRO A 62 8.16 -3.77 -7.62
N MET A 63 7.61 -2.71 -8.22
CA MET A 63 7.45 -1.41 -7.56
C MET A 63 6.24 -1.42 -6.62
N ILE A 64 6.33 -0.69 -5.51
CA ILE A 64 5.21 -0.52 -4.57
C ILE A 64 4.32 0.59 -5.11
N GLU A 65 3.12 0.21 -5.54
CA GLU A 65 2.06 1.12 -5.97
C GLU A 65 1.48 1.88 -4.77
N SER A 66 1.16 3.16 -4.99
CA SER A 66 0.50 3.97 -3.97
C SER A 66 -0.92 4.32 -4.42
N HIS A 67 -1.89 3.94 -3.58
CA HIS A 67 -3.31 4.22 -3.78
C HIS A 67 -3.81 5.42 -2.95
N GLU A 68 -2.93 6.34 -2.54
CA GLU A 68 -3.33 7.56 -1.82
C GLU A 68 -4.42 8.37 -2.56
N GLY A 69 -4.40 8.33 -3.90
CA GLY A 69 -5.39 9.00 -4.74
C GLY A 69 -6.81 8.49 -4.48
N ASP A 70 -6.97 7.20 -4.22
CA ASP A 70 -8.27 6.58 -3.96
C ASP A 70 -8.85 7.06 -2.63
N TYR A 71 -8.03 7.09 -1.57
CA TYR A 71 -8.43 7.68 -0.28
C TYR A 71 -8.76 9.16 -0.41
N LYS A 72 -7.87 9.96 -1.03
CA LYS A 72 -8.05 11.41 -1.20
C LYS A 72 -9.34 11.73 -1.94
N LYS A 73 -9.68 10.93 -2.95
CA LYS A 73 -10.95 11.06 -3.69
C LYS A 73 -12.15 10.86 -2.77
N VAL A 74 -12.19 9.79 -1.99
CA VAL A 74 -13.33 9.50 -1.09
C VAL A 74 -13.42 10.52 0.03
N ILE A 75 -12.28 10.89 0.64
CA ILE A 75 -12.19 11.97 1.63
C ILE A 75 -12.81 13.25 1.07
N ARG A 76 -12.43 13.64 -0.15
CA ARG A 76 -12.97 14.85 -0.78
C ARG A 76 -14.48 14.76 -1.00
N MET A 77 -14.99 13.60 -1.42
CA MET A 77 -16.43 13.39 -1.57
C MET A 77 -17.18 13.54 -0.23
N VAL A 78 -16.64 12.95 0.85
CA VAL A 78 -17.23 13.04 2.19
C VAL A 78 -17.19 14.47 2.70
N GLU A 79 -16.07 15.19 2.53
CA GLU A 79 -15.94 16.60 2.93
C GLU A 79 -16.97 17.50 2.24
N MET A 80 -17.22 17.26 0.94
CA MET A 80 -18.20 18.01 0.15
C MET A 80 -19.65 17.61 0.40
N SER A 81 -19.91 16.47 1.06
CA SER A 81 -21.27 16.07 1.44
C SER A 81 -21.90 17.11 2.37
N VAL A 82 -23.16 17.46 2.12
CA VAL A 82 -23.90 18.43 2.95
C VAL A 82 -24.54 17.78 4.18
N ASP A 83 -24.70 16.46 4.16
CA ASP A 83 -25.34 15.72 5.23
C ASP A 83 -24.38 15.42 6.39
N ASP A 84 -24.89 15.50 7.62
CA ASP A 84 -24.14 15.13 8.83
C ASP A 84 -23.96 13.61 8.98
N ALA A 85 -24.69 12.82 8.19
CA ALA A 85 -24.64 11.38 8.23
C ALA A 85 -24.59 10.79 6.82
N ILE A 86 -23.67 9.85 6.61
CA ILE A 86 -23.42 9.17 5.34
C ILE A 86 -23.96 7.75 5.43
N THR A 87 -24.70 7.34 4.41
CA THR A 87 -25.12 5.93 4.26
C THR A 87 -24.13 5.21 3.36
N LEU A 88 -23.57 4.11 3.86
CA LEU A 88 -22.68 3.25 3.10
C LEU A 88 -23.36 1.91 2.87
N ASP A 89 -23.21 1.37 1.65
CA ASP A 89 -23.51 -0.02 1.38
C ASP A 89 -22.41 -0.93 1.98
N SER A 90 -22.67 -2.24 1.98
CA SER A 90 -21.73 -3.22 2.53
C SER A 90 -20.34 -3.14 1.89
N ARG A 91 -20.24 -2.83 0.59
CA ARG A 91 -18.96 -2.77 -0.13
C ARG A 91 -18.17 -1.52 0.27
N SER A 92 -18.84 -0.38 0.33
CA SER A 92 -18.26 0.88 0.72
C SER A 92 -17.84 0.85 2.19
N PHE A 93 -18.59 0.17 3.05
CA PHE A 93 -18.20 -0.03 4.44
C PHE A 93 -16.92 -0.87 4.56
N ASP A 94 -16.85 -1.99 3.85
CA ASP A 94 -15.64 -2.84 3.83
C ASP A 94 -14.41 -2.06 3.34
N GLN A 95 -14.58 -1.25 2.30
CA GLN A 95 -13.48 -0.48 1.73
C GLN A 95 -13.07 0.74 2.58
N TYR A 96 -14.04 1.57 2.99
CA TYR A 96 -13.76 2.87 3.61
C TYR A 96 -13.54 2.78 5.11
N VAL A 97 -14.19 1.82 5.77
CA VAL A 97 -14.12 1.64 7.23
C VAL A 97 -13.19 0.51 7.59
N MET A 98 -13.35 -0.67 6.98
CA MET A 98 -12.50 -1.83 7.27
C MET A 98 -11.16 -1.80 6.54
N ASP A 99 -10.93 -0.79 5.69
CA ASP A 99 -9.70 -0.61 4.90
C ASP A 99 -9.39 -1.79 3.96
N ASN A 100 -10.44 -2.52 3.55
CA ASN A 100 -10.35 -3.68 2.67
C ASN A 100 -10.54 -3.28 1.21
N TRP A 101 -9.54 -2.61 0.65
CA TRP A 101 -9.53 -2.22 -0.75
C TRP A 101 -9.21 -3.40 -1.67
N SER A 102 -9.81 -3.42 -2.86
CA SER A 102 -9.54 -4.49 -3.85
C SER A 102 -8.05 -4.61 -4.24
N TRP A 103 -7.32 -3.50 -4.24
CA TRP A 103 -5.88 -3.45 -4.55
C TRP A 103 -4.99 -3.91 -3.37
N LYS A 104 -5.55 -4.07 -2.15
CA LYS A 104 -4.76 -4.41 -0.95
C LYS A 104 -4.00 -5.73 -1.11
N SER A 105 -4.59 -6.70 -1.81
CA SER A 105 -3.94 -7.98 -2.12
C SER A 105 -2.61 -7.83 -2.90
N ALA A 106 -2.52 -6.85 -3.80
CA ALA A 106 -1.29 -6.56 -4.54
C ALA A 106 -0.23 -5.91 -3.63
N LEU A 107 -0.66 -5.02 -2.71
CA LEU A 107 0.23 -4.44 -1.71
C LEU A 107 0.77 -5.54 -0.78
N ASP A 108 -0.09 -6.44 -0.29
CA ASP A 108 0.28 -7.58 0.56
C ASP A 108 1.29 -8.51 -0.14
N PHE A 109 1.13 -8.73 -1.46
CA PHE A 109 2.13 -9.45 -2.25
C PHE A 109 3.48 -8.74 -2.24
N THR A 110 3.55 -7.43 -2.52
CA THR A 110 4.82 -6.70 -2.48
C THR A 110 5.43 -6.65 -1.08
N LYS A 111 4.59 -6.60 -0.04
CA LYS A 111 5.01 -6.70 1.36
C LYS A 111 5.64 -8.06 1.68
N SER A 112 5.13 -9.15 1.11
CA SER A 112 5.76 -10.48 1.26
C SER A 112 7.14 -10.59 0.61
N LEU A 113 7.43 -9.76 -0.41
CA LEU A 113 8.72 -9.76 -1.11
C LEU A 113 9.81 -8.95 -0.38
N TYR A 114 9.42 -7.88 0.31
CA TYR A 114 10.38 -6.92 0.89
C TYR A 114 10.31 -6.77 2.40
N GLY A 115 9.17 -7.09 3.01
CA GLY A 115 8.91 -6.93 4.44
C GLY A 115 9.96 -7.58 5.33
N LYS A 116 10.17 -7.04 6.53
CA LYS A 116 10.97 -7.72 7.58
C LYS A 116 10.45 -9.14 7.83
N GLY A 117 11.19 -10.14 7.33
CA GLY A 117 10.81 -11.56 7.34
C GLY A 117 10.68 -12.19 5.95
N ALA A 118 10.77 -11.40 4.87
CA ALA A 118 10.92 -11.88 3.51
C ALA A 118 12.28 -12.57 3.35
N ALA A 119 12.22 -13.86 3.00
CA ALA A 119 13.36 -14.76 2.81
C ALA A 119 14.41 -14.20 1.85
#